data_AF-A0A923NE78-F1
#
_entry.id   AF-A0A923NE78-F1
#
_cell.length_a   1.000
_cell.length_b   1.000
_cell.length_c   1.000
_cell.angle_alpha   90.00
_cell.angle_beta   90.00
_cell.angle_gamma   90.00
#
_symmetry.space_group_name_H-M   'P 1'
#
loop_
_entity.id
_entity.type
_entity.pdbx_description
1 polymer ?
#
loop_
_entity_poly.entity_id
_entity_poly.type
_entity_poly.pdbx_seq_one_letter_code
_entity_poly.pdbx_strand_id
1 'polypeptide(L)'
;MMKSRTEISGSSGSFLSIEACDLLDEVKTLKEDGWRFCQACADRLDDGIEIIYTFENTAKLLNLKMVVAEEQTVDSITFVFWTAFDAELDIARDCGVKFKHVAEEHLHDFYDVADISYSAERIHGDMEALTEQRDYRQMVYVAERMTGTSSFGHSLGFCMAVEKASKIEVPARAEYLRIILMELSRVQSHLYWLSSVAERIGFESLAMGFLSVREPVLTMFDRISGNRIMLSLCKVGGMKKDISTQQLEDIHNTIENLRERIQTLTLLMKEDASICRRLEGIGVLDEKTAETFCGGPAARGSAVMTDARTVSYTHLTLPTS
;
A
#
# COMPACT_ATOMS: atom_id res chain seq x y z
N MET A 1 -41.85 -23.99 -6.01
CA MET A 1 -41.24 -25.31 -6.26
C MET A 1 -39.77 -25.07 -6.58
N MET A 2 -38.90 -25.17 -5.56
CA MET A 2 -37.46 -24.91 -5.66
C MET A 2 -36.83 -25.82 -6.71
N LYS A 3 -36.18 -25.23 -7.72
CA LYS A 3 -35.20 -25.95 -8.54
C LYS A 3 -33.84 -25.83 -7.85
N SER A 4 -33.13 -26.95 -7.80
CA SER A 4 -31.94 -27.22 -7.02
C SER A 4 -30.82 -26.19 -7.23
N ARG A 5 -30.37 -25.58 -6.13
CA ARG A 5 -29.03 -25.00 -6.01
C ARG A 5 -28.04 -26.15 -6.08
N THR A 6 -27.47 -26.37 -7.27
CA THR A 6 -26.33 -27.28 -7.42
C THR A 6 -25.12 -26.64 -6.78
N GLU A 7 -24.46 -27.43 -5.96
CA GLU A 7 -23.29 -27.14 -5.14
C GLU A 7 -22.18 -26.42 -5.93
N ILE A 8 -21.68 -25.29 -5.41
CA ILE A 8 -20.37 -24.76 -5.78
C ILE A 8 -19.45 -24.99 -4.58
N SER A 9 -18.78 -26.15 -4.63
CA SER A 9 -17.60 -26.44 -3.84
C SER A 9 -16.42 -25.61 -4.38
N GLY A 10 -15.44 -25.36 -3.50
CA GLY A 10 -14.48 -24.28 -3.61
C GLY A 10 -13.68 -24.17 -4.91
N SER A 11 -13.66 -22.96 -5.46
CA SER A 11 -12.48 -22.37 -6.08
C SER A 11 -12.55 -20.85 -5.93
N SER A 12 -11.51 -20.25 -5.39
CA SER A 12 -11.25 -18.82 -5.51
C SER A 12 -11.09 -18.49 -7.01
N GLY A 13 -12.08 -17.85 -7.62
CA GLY A 13 -11.98 -17.35 -9.01
C GLY A 13 -13.10 -17.70 -9.98
N SER A 14 -14.25 -18.24 -9.54
CA SER A 14 -15.38 -18.47 -10.47
C SER A 14 -16.08 -17.16 -10.85
N PHE A 15 -15.96 -16.74 -12.11
CA PHE A 15 -16.77 -15.66 -12.67
C PHE A 15 -18.14 -16.20 -13.06
N LEU A 16 -19.20 -15.58 -12.55
CA LEU A 16 -20.57 -15.86 -13.00
C LEU A 16 -20.89 -14.92 -14.15
N SER A 17 -21.07 -15.47 -15.35
CA SER A 17 -21.49 -14.69 -16.51
C SER A 17 -22.96 -14.28 -16.36
N ILE A 18 -23.24 -12.99 -16.52
CA ILE A 18 -24.57 -12.42 -16.43
C ILE A 18 -24.83 -11.48 -17.63
N GLU A 19 -26.05 -11.47 -18.12
CA GLU A 19 -26.49 -10.52 -19.13
C GLU A 19 -26.75 -9.15 -18.49
N ALA A 20 -26.44 -8.06 -19.21
CA ALA A 20 -26.59 -6.71 -18.67
C ALA A 20 -28.04 -6.37 -18.24
N CYS A 21 -29.05 -7.00 -18.87
CA CYS A 21 -30.45 -6.80 -18.50
C CYS A 21 -30.83 -7.40 -17.14
N ASP A 22 -30.11 -8.43 -16.70
CA ASP A 22 -30.41 -9.16 -15.45
C ASP A 22 -29.61 -8.63 -14.26
N LEU A 23 -28.61 -7.76 -14.50
CA LEU A 23 -27.71 -7.22 -13.49
C LEU A 23 -28.45 -6.64 -12.29
N LEU A 24 -29.41 -5.74 -12.54
CA LEU A 24 -30.04 -4.98 -11.46
C LEU A 24 -30.87 -5.87 -10.54
N ASP A 25 -31.55 -6.88 -11.08
CA ASP A 25 -32.39 -7.78 -10.30
C ASP A 25 -31.55 -8.81 -9.52
N GLU A 26 -30.44 -9.28 -10.09
CA GLU A 26 -29.48 -10.11 -9.37
C GLU A 26 -28.85 -9.34 -8.21
N VAL A 27 -28.44 -8.08 -8.44
CA VAL A 27 -27.78 -7.26 -7.41
C VAL A 27 -28.74 -6.87 -6.28
N LYS A 28 -30.04 -6.66 -6.56
CA LYS A 28 -31.06 -6.53 -5.51
C LYS A 28 -31.17 -7.80 -4.67
N THR A 29 -31.19 -8.97 -5.31
CA THR A 29 -31.24 -10.26 -4.62
C THR A 29 -30.01 -10.46 -3.73
N LEU A 30 -28.82 -10.12 -4.23
CA LEU A 30 -27.57 -10.16 -3.45
C LEU A 30 -27.64 -9.23 -2.23
N LYS A 31 -28.21 -8.03 -2.37
CA LYS A 31 -28.39 -7.10 -1.25
C LYS A 31 -29.28 -7.69 -0.17
N GLU A 32 -30.40 -8.31 -0.55
CA GLU A 32 -31.33 -8.98 0.38
C GLU A 32 -30.68 -10.18 1.07
N ASP A 33 -29.85 -10.93 0.35
CA ASP A 33 -29.06 -12.07 0.87
C ASP A 33 -27.85 -11.62 1.74
N GLY A 34 -27.67 -10.32 1.96
CA GLY A 34 -26.66 -9.75 2.86
C GLY A 34 -25.27 -9.55 2.24
N TRP A 35 -25.15 -9.62 0.92
CA TRP A 35 -23.90 -9.33 0.22
C TRP A 35 -23.58 -7.83 0.23
N ARG A 36 -22.28 -7.53 0.21
CA ARG A 36 -21.74 -6.16 0.14
C ARG A 36 -21.03 -5.99 -1.19
N PHE A 37 -21.23 -4.84 -1.82
CA PHE A 37 -20.43 -4.43 -2.96
C PHE A 37 -19.01 -4.10 -2.51
N CYS A 38 -18.01 -4.60 -3.24
CA CYS A 38 -16.59 -4.36 -2.97
C CYS A 38 -15.99 -3.40 -4.00
N GLN A 39 -16.08 -3.76 -5.28
CA GLN A 39 -15.48 -3.01 -6.38
C GLN A 39 -16.17 -3.37 -7.71
N ALA A 40 -16.04 -2.48 -8.69
CA ALA A 40 -16.31 -2.78 -10.09
C ALA A 40 -15.11 -2.33 -10.93
N CYS A 41 -14.77 -3.10 -11.96
CA CYS A 41 -13.78 -2.73 -12.94
C CYS A 41 -14.27 -3.10 -14.33
N ALA A 42 -13.72 -2.43 -15.35
CA ALA A 42 -14.03 -2.73 -16.73
C ALA A 42 -12.77 -2.72 -17.59
N ASP A 43 -12.83 -3.45 -18.70
CA ASP A 43 -11.79 -3.54 -19.70
C ASP A 43 -12.38 -3.55 -21.11
N ARG A 44 -11.68 -2.95 -22.07
CA ARG A 44 -12.02 -3.04 -23.49
C ARG A 44 -11.40 -4.29 -24.11
N LEU A 45 -12.25 -5.13 -24.68
CA LEU A 45 -11.91 -6.27 -25.51
C LEU A 45 -12.11 -5.92 -26.99
N ASP A 46 -11.61 -6.76 -27.88
CA ASP A 46 -11.80 -6.58 -29.34
C ASP A 46 -13.29 -6.60 -29.74
N ASP A 47 -14.14 -7.31 -28.97
CA ASP A 47 -15.56 -7.55 -29.26
C ASP A 47 -16.53 -6.81 -28.31
N GLY A 48 -16.04 -5.90 -27.44
CA GLY A 48 -16.89 -5.14 -26.51
C GLY A 48 -16.18 -4.71 -25.22
N ILE A 49 -16.95 -4.33 -24.21
CA ILE A 49 -16.45 -3.90 -22.90
C ILE A 49 -16.82 -4.96 -21.87
N GLU A 50 -15.82 -5.57 -21.25
CA GLU A 50 -16.01 -6.47 -20.12
C GLU A 50 -16.16 -5.67 -18.83
N ILE A 51 -17.18 -5.95 -18.05
CA ILE A 51 -17.40 -5.33 -16.73
C ILE A 51 -17.50 -6.44 -15.68
N ILE A 52 -16.73 -6.31 -14.60
CA ILE A 52 -16.73 -7.24 -13.47
C ILE A 52 -17.16 -6.48 -12.22
N TYR A 53 -18.22 -6.96 -11.58
CA TYR A 53 -18.66 -6.51 -10.25
C TYR A 53 -18.29 -7.56 -9.20
N THR A 54 -17.57 -7.17 -8.16
CA THR A 54 -17.19 -8.04 -7.06
C THR A 54 -18.03 -7.75 -5.81
N PHE A 55 -18.58 -8.81 -5.23
CA PHE A 55 -19.35 -8.78 -3.99
C PHE A 55 -18.75 -9.71 -2.94
N GLU A 56 -18.92 -9.36 -1.67
CA GLU A 56 -18.49 -10.17 -0.53
C GLU A 56 -19.66 -10.47 0.42
N ASN A 57 -19.71 -11.71 0.91
CA ASN A 57 -20.54 -12.10 2.05
C ASN A 57 -19.80 -13.11 2.93
N THR A 58 -19.52 -12.74 4.17
CA THR A 58 -18.93 -13.62 5.19
C THR A 58 -17.71 -14.40 4.67
N ALA A 59 -16.72 -13.67 4.13
CA ALA A 59 -15.48 -14.20 3.54
C ALA A 59 -15.66 -15.05 2.26
N LYS A 60 -16.82 -14.98 1.60
CA LYS A 60 -17.02 -15.49 0.23
C LYS A 60 -17.03 -14.33 -0.75
N LEU A 61 -16.30 -14.47 -1.85
CA LEU A 61 -16.32 -13.54 -2.96
C LEU A 61 -17.19 -14.09 -4.10
N LEU A 62 -17.95 -13.21 -4.73
CA LEU A 62 -18.72 -13.47 -5.93
C LEU A 62 -18.34 -12.41 -6.97
N ASN A 63 -17.97 -12.85 -8.17
CA ASN A 63 -17.68 -11.98 -9.29
C ASN A 63 -18.76 -12.16 -10.36
N LEU A 64 -19.57 -11.13 -10.58
CA LEU A 64 -20.50 -11.05 -11.71
C LEU A 64 -19.75 -10.43 -12.89
N LYS A 65 -19.69 -11.15 -14.00
CA LYS A 65 -18.99 -10.73 -15.22
C LYS A 65 -20.00 -10.57 -16.35
N MET A 66 -19.94 -9.44 -17.04
CA MET A 66 -20.70 -9.20 -18.26
C MET A 66 -19.80 -8.66 -19.36
N VAL A 67 -20.23 -8.84 -20.60
CA VAL A 67 -19.63 -8.20 -21.77
C VAL A 67 -20.73 -7.39 -22.43
N VAL A 68 -20.49 -6.10 -22.64
CA VAL A 68 -21.46 -5.17 -23.22
C VAL A 68 -20.91 -4.59 -24.52
N ALA A 69 -21.77 -4.39 -25.50
CA ALA A 69 -21.38 -3.68 -26.72
C ALA A 69 -21.15 -2.18 -26.41
N GLU A 70 -20.30 -1.49 -27.16
CA GLU A 70 -19.96 -0.08 -26.93
C GLU A 70 -21.18 0.86 -26.88
N GLU A 71 -22.25 0.55 -27.63
CA GLU A 71 -23.47 1.36 -27.63
C GLU A 71 -24.54 0.90 -26.63
N GLN A 72 -24.33 -0.23 -25.95
CA GLN A 72 -25.31 -0.80 -25.05
C GLN A 72 -25.37 0.01 -23.75
N THR A 73 -26.59 0.37 -23.34
CA THR A 73 -26.81 1.06 -22.06
C THR A 73 -27.07 0.04 -20.95
N VAL A 74 -26.34 0.16 -19.85
CA VAL A 74 -26.42 -0.73 -18.68
C VAL A 74 -27.18 -0.03 -17.55
N ASP A 75 -28.02 -0.76 -16.82
CA ASP A 75 -28.67 -0.21 -15.64
C ASP A 75 -27.69 -0.07 -14.47
N SER A 76 -27.52 1.15 -13.96
CA SER A 76 -26.64 1.43 -12.83
C SER A 76 -27.10 0.73 -11.55
N ILE A 77 -26.17 0.10 -10.83
CA ILE A 77 -26.45 -0.53 -9.53
C ILE A 77 -26.35 0.45 -8.36
N THR A 78 -26.00 1.72 -8.62
CA THR A 78 -25.82 2.78 -7.62
C THR A 78 -27.02 2.91 -6.68
N PHE A 79 -28.26 2.73 -7.17
CA PHE A 79 -29.45 2.81 -6.32
C PHE A 79 -29.57 1.65 -5.31
N VAL A 80 -28.90 0.52 -5.55
CA VAL A 80 -28.85 -0.62 -4.62
C VAL A 80 -27.61 -0.53 -3.72
N PHE A 81 -26.48 -0.14 -4.31
CA PHE A 81 -25.20 0.07 -3.63
C PHE A 81 -24.63 1.42 -4.02
N TRP A 82 -24.89 2.44 -3.19
CA TRP A 82 -24.46 3.81 -3.49
C TRP A 82 -22.95 3.94 -3.72
N THR A 83 -22.14 3.07 -3.10
CA THR A 83 -20.68 3.02 -3.27
C THR A 83 -20.23 2.52 -4.65
N ALA A 84 -21.14 1.98 -5.46
CA ALA A 84 -20.85 1.63 -6.84
C ALA A 84 -20.78 2.87 -7.75
N PHE A 85 -21.30 4.02 -7.31
CA PHE A 85 -21.34 5.25 -8.09
C PHE A 85 -19.97 5.66 -8.62
N ASP A 86 -18.96 5.71 -7.75
CA ASP A 86 -17.61 6.14 -8.16
C ASP A 86 -17.01 5.16 -9.17
N ALA A 87 -17.22 3.85 -8.98
CA ALA A 87 -16.71 2.82 -9.88
C ALA A 87 -17.43 2.82 -11.24
N GLU A 88 -18.76 2.98 -11.27
CA GLU A 88 -19.53 3.07 -12.51
C GLU A 88 -19.22 4.36 -13.29
N LEU A 89 -18.96 5.45 -12.58
CA LEU A 89 -18.56 6.73 -13.18
C LEU A 89 -17.15 6.64 -13.79
N ASP A 90 -16.19 6.03 -13.10
CA ASP A 90 -14.86 5.74 -13.66
C ASP A 90 -14.95 4.82 -14.88
N ILE A 91 -15.79 3.78 -14.85
CA ILE A 91 -16.01 2.89 -15.99
C ILE A 91 -16.64 3.64 -17.18
N ALA A 92 -17.61 4.51 -16.93
CA ALA A 92 -18.21 5.35 -17.96
C ALA A 92 -17.16 6.25 -18.62
N ARG A 93 -16.31 6.90 -17.82
CA ARG A 93 -15.23 7.78 -18.30
C ARG A 93 -14.19 7.02 -19.12
N ASP A 94 -13.63 5.96 -18.56
CA ASP A 94 -12.42 5.32 -19.06
C ASP A 94 -12.74 4.32 -20.17
N CYS A 95 -13.85 3.60 -20.05
CA CYS A 95 -14.25 2.57 -21.01
C CYS A 95 -15.33 3.04 -21.98
N GLY A 96 -16.10 4.09 -21.66
CA GLY A 96 -17.18 4.60 -22.52
C GLY A 96 -18.52 3.88 -22.34
N VAL A 97 -18.71 3.15 -21.24
CA VAL A 97 -19.97 2.46 -20.93
C VAL A 97 -21.04 3.48 -20.56
N LYS A 98 -22.23 3.36 -21.16
CA LYS A 98 -23.36 4.21 -20.82
C LYS A 98 -24.17 3.60 -19.70
N PHE A 99 -24.24 4.28 -18.56
CA PHE A 99 -25.07 3.84 -17.44
C PHE A 99 -26.38 4.63 -17.39
N LYS A 100 -27.51 3.92 -17.30
CA LYS A 100 -28.80 4.58 -17.05
C LYS A 100 -28.75 5.27 -15.69
N HIS A 101 -29.29 6.48 -15.64
CA HIS A 101 -29.43 7.29 -14.43
C HIS A 101 -28.13 7.81 -13.81
N VAL A 102 -27.01 7.73 -14.53
CA VAL A 102 -25.78 8.47 -14.23
C VAL A 102 -25.75 9.71 -15.13
N ALA A 103 -25.66 10.90 -14.54
CA ALA A 103 -25.57 12.14 -15.30
C ALA A 103 -24.15 12.28 -15.87
N GLU A 104 -23.97 11.84 -17.12
CA GLU A 104 -22.68 11.89 -17.81
C GLU A 104 -22.25 13.32 -18.21
N GLU A 105 -23.21 14.25 -18.26
CA GLU A 105 -23.02 15.64 -18.72
C GLU A 105 -22.02 16.48 -17.89
N HIS A 106 -21.60 15.98 -16.72
CA HIS A 106 -20.63 16.64 -15.84
C HIS A 106 -19.37 15.81 -15.56
N LEU A 107 -19.17 14.67 -16.26
CA LEU A 107 -18.03 13.77 -16.08
C LEU A 107 -16.67 14.46 -16.22
N HIS A 108 -16.56 15.43 -17.13
CA HIS A 108 -15.32 16.16 -17.40
C HIS A 108 -15.12 17.38 -16.51
N ASP A 109 -16.19 17.98 -15.98
CA ASP A 109 -16.11 19.21 -15.17
C ASP A 109 -15.81 18.92 -13.69
N PHE A 110 -16.07 17.69 -13.21
CA PHE A 110 -15.93 17.34 -11.79
C PHE A 110 -14.50 16.99 -11.35
N TYR A 111 -13.61 16.60 -12.26
CA TYR A 111 -12.38 15.86 -11.90
C TYR A 111 -11.06 16.47 -12.40
N ASP A 112 -11.08 17.50 -13.25
CA ASP A 112 -9.86 18.26 -13.55
C ASP A 112 -9.50 19.13 -12.35
N VAL A 113 -8.55 18.64 -11.55
CA VAL A 113 -8.04 19.37 -10.40
C VAL A 113 -7.20 20.54 -10.89
N ALA A 114 -7.84 21.68 -11.09
CA ALA A 114 -7.20 22.89 -11.62
C ALA A 114 -6.10 23.44 -10.70
N ASP A 115 -6.25 23.28 -9.38
CA ASP A 115 -5.26 23.69 -8.39
C ASP A 115 -5.44 22.92 -7.07
N ILE A 116 -4.33 22.53 -6.41
CA ILE A 116 -4.33 21.85 -5.11
C ILE A 116 -3.66 22.75 -4.09
N SER A 117 -4.45 23.36 -3.22
CA SER A 117 -3.95 24.00 -2.01
C SER A 117 -3.92 22.99 -0.86
N TYR A 118 -2.73 22.57 -0.45
CA TYR A 118 -2.53 21.68 0.69
C TYR A 118 -2.28 22.47 1.99
N SER A 119 -3.11 22.26 3.02
CA SER A 119 -2.88 22.78 4.38
C SER A 119 -2.52 21.63 5.32
N ALA A 120 -1.29 21.67 5.84
CA ALA A 120 -0.73 20.68 6.75
C ALA A 120 -0.89 21.11 8.22
N GLU A 121 -2.12 21.31 8.72
CA GLU A 121 -2.32 21.97 10.01
C GLU A 121 -2.88 21.08 11.14
N ARG A 122 -3.29 19.83 10.87
CA ARG A 122 -4.07 19.07 11.88
C ARG A 122 -3.21 18.23 12.84
N ILE A 123 -1.92 18.00 12.57
CA ILE A 123 -1.03 17.20 13.43
C ILE A 123 0.36 17.85 13.48
N HIS A 124 0.44 19.04 14.07
CA HIS A 124 1.73 19.64 14.43
C HIS A 124 2.08 19.23 15.86
N GLY A 125 3.05 18.33 16.01
CA GLY A 125 3.73 18.14 17.28
C GLY A 125 5.04 18.88 17.19
N ASP A 126 5.21 19.97 17.94
CA ASP A 126 6.43 20.80 18.01
C ASP A 126 7.66 20.00 18.52
N MET A 127 8.08 18.96 17.78
CA MET A 127 9.15 18.05 18.18
C MET A 127 10.50 18.77 18.22
N GLU A 128 10.68 19.80 17.40
CA GLU A 128 11.85 20.66 17.41
C GLU A 128 11.92 21.49 18.69
N ALA A 129 10.80 22.06 19.15
CA ALA A 129 10.76 22.81 20.42
C ALA A 129 11.08 21.91 21.64
N LEU A 130 10.80 20.61 21.56
CA LEU A 130 11.18 19.66 22.61
C LEU A 130 12.70 19.52 22.76
N THR A 131 13.51 19.90 21.77
CA THR A 131 14.98 19.87 21.87
C THR A 131 15.50 20.84 22.95
N GLU A 132 14.78 21.92 23.25
CA GLU A 132 15.14 22.87 24.31
C GLU A 132 14.82 22.33 25.72
N GLN A 133 13.88 21.39 25.81
CA GLN A 133 13.33 20.89 27.07
C GLN A 133 13.83 19.49 27.46
N ARG A 134 14.35 18.73 26.49
CA ARG A 134 14.69 17.30 26.64
C ARG A 134 16.17 17.07 26.36
N ASP A 135 16.78 16.16 27.12
CA ASP A 135 18.15 15.76 26.83
C ASP A 135 18.24 14.89 25.57
N TYR A 136 19.45 14.74 25.02
CA TYR A 136 19.65 13.94 23.81
C TYR A 136 19.19 12.48 23.97
N ARG A 137 19.16 11.92 25.19
CA ARG A 137 18.75 10.53 25.44
C ARG A 137 17.23 10.40 25.31
N GLN A 138 16.51 11.38 25.81
CA GLN A 138 15.06 11.51 25.68
C GLN A 138 14.68 11.82 24.23
N MET A 139 15.46 12.66 23.55
CA MET A 139 15.22 13.01 22.14
C MET A 139 15.29 11.82 21.19
N VAL A 140 16.05 10.76 21.49
CA VAL A 140 16.01 9.52 20.68
C VAL A 140 14.59 8.96 20.59
N TYR A 141 13.83 8.97 21.69
CA TYR A 141 12.45 8.48 21.73
C TYR A 141 11.48 9.43 21.02
N VAL A 142 11.75 10.73 21.05
CA VAL A 142 10.97 11.74 20.33
C VAL A 142 11.18 11.57 18.82
N ALA A 143 12.44 11.44 18.39
CA ALA A 143 12.79 11.21 16.99
C ALA A 143 12.11 9.95 16.43
N GLU A 144 12.08 8.86 17.21
CA GLU A 144 11.37 7.63 16.82
C GLU A 144 9.88 7.83 16.52
N ARG A 145 9.24 8.86 17.11
CA ARG A 145 7.81 9.14 16.95
C ARG A 145 7.48 10.05 15.77
N MET A 146 8.48 10.50 15.00
CA MET A 146 8.27 11.35 13.82
C MET A 146 7.35 10.70 12.79
N THR A 147 7.55 9.41 12.51
CA THR A 147 6.68 8.63 11.61
C THR A 147 6.36 7.29 12.23
N GLY A 148 5.12 6.83 12.04
CA GLY A 148 4.63 5.54 12.58
C GLY A 148 5.08 4.32 11.78
N THR A 149 5.78 4.47 10.65
CA THR A 149 6.22 3.34 9.82
C THR A 149 7.73 3.27 9.68
N SER A 150 8.44 4.39 9.64
CA SER A 150 9.91 4.44 9.59
C SER A 150 10.56 4.86 10.91
N SER A 151 9.89 4.55 12.04
CA SER A 151 10.26 4.97 13.39
C SER A 151 11.72 4.68 13.74
N PHE A 152 12.18 3.43 13.49
CA PHE A 152 13.57 3.04 13.78
C PHE A 152 14.57 3.91 13.01
N GLY A 153 14.24 4.27 11.76
CA GLY A 153 15.12 5.06 10.92
C GLY A 153 15.33 6.49 11.41
N HIS A 154 14.29 7.13 11.95
CA HIS A 154 14.44 8.45 12.58
C HIS A 154 15.31 8.39 13.84
N SER A 155 15.11 7.37 14.68
CA SER A 155 15.92 7.19 15.89
C SER A 155 17.39 6.93 15.55
N LEU A 156 17.67 6.16 14.50
CA LEU A 156 19.02 5.88 14.02
C LEU A 156 19.66 7.15 13.45
N GLY A 157 18.95 7.87 12.58
CA GLY A 157 19.44 9.13 12.01
C GLY A 157 19.81 10.16 13.08
N PHE A 158 18.96 10.30 14.11
CA PHE A 158 19.24 11.16 15.25
C PHE A 158 20.48 10.69 16.03
N CYS A 159 20.58 9.38 16.35
CA CYS A 159 21.74 8.86 17.07
C CYS A 159 23.03 9.06 16.28
N MET A 160 23.04 8.78 14.98
CA MET A 160 24.20 8.97 14.10
C MET A 160 24.63 10.44 14.03
N ALA A 161 23.69 11.38 14.02
CA ALA A 161 24.00 12.80 14.04
C ALA A 161 24.71 13.21 15.34
N VAL A 162 24.19 12.76 16.50
CA VAL A 162 24.80 13.03 17.81
C VAL A 162 26.17 12.34 17.96
N GLU A 163 26.28 11.09 17.52
CA GLU A 163 27.52 10.29 17.54
C GLU A 163 28.61 10.97 16.71
N LYS A 164 28.27 11.42 15.49
CA LYS A 164 29.19 12.15 14.61
C LYS A 164 29.62 13.49 15.20
N ALA A 165 28.68 14.26 15.74
CA ALA A 165 28.99 15.55 16.37
C ALA A 165 29.89 15.40 17.61
N SER A 166 29.68 14.31 18.38
CA SER A 166 30.40 14.04 19.63
C SER A 166 31.63 13.15 19.46
N LYS A 167 31.92 12.70 18.22
CA LYS A 167 33.00 11.75 17.89
C LYS A 167 32.96 10.46 18.73
N ILE A 168 31.76 9.93 18.95
CA ILE A 168 31.55 8.67 19.67
C ILE A 168 31.68 7.52 18.68
N GLU A 169 32.59 6.59 18.96
CA GLU A 169 32.70 5.34 18.21
C GLU A 169 31.64 4.34 18.66
N VAL A 170 30.96 3.72 17.70
CA VAL A 170 29.94 2.71 17.94
C VAL A 170 30.57 1.32 17.79
N PRO A 171 30.30 0.36 18.69
CA PRO A 171 30.81 -1.00 18.53
C PRO A 171 30.31 -1.63 17.21
N ALA A 172 31.18 -2.29 16.46
CA ALA A 172 30.86 -2.88 15.16
C ALA A 172 29.61 -3.79 15.20
N ARG A 173 29.43 -4.59 16.27
CA ARG A 173 28.23 -5.42 16.46
C ARG A 173 26.95 -4.57 16.47
N ALA A 174 26.96 -3.43 17.16
CA ALA A 174 25.81 -2.54 17.22
C ALA A 174 25.51 -1.90 15.86
N GLU A 175 26.53 -1.58 15.06
CA GLU A 175 26.35 -1.08 13.69
C GLU A 175 25.64 -2.12 12.79
N TYR A 176 26.09 -3.37 12.81
CA TYR A 176 25.43 -4.45 12.05
C TYR A 176 23.97 -4.65 12.47
N LEU A 177 23.70 -4.67 13.78
CA LEU A 177 22.33 -4.81 14.28
C LEU A 177 21.44 -3.63 13.89
N ARG A 178 21.99 -2.40 13.89
CA ARG A 178 21.27 -1.20 13.41
C ARG A 178 20.91 -1.32 11.94
N ILE A 179 21.82 -1.81 11.09
CA ILE A 179 21.54 -2.03 9.67
C ILE A 179 20.43 -3.06 9.49
N ILE A 180 20.53 -4.22 10.16
CA ILE A 180 19.53 -5.29 10.07
C ILE A 180 18.15 -4.77 10.45
N LEU A 181 18.03 -4.07 11.59
CA LEU A 181 16.75 -3.52 12.06
C LEU A 181 16.23 -2.40 11.18
N MET A 182 17.12 -1.55 10.64
CA MET A 182 16.75 -0.50 9.68
C MET A 182 16.16 -1.09 8.41
N GLU A 183 16.82 -2.09 7.82
CA GLU A 183 16.34 -2.69 6.57
C GLU A 183 15.07 -3.52 6.79
N LEU A 184 14.92 -4.20 7.93
CA LEU A 184 13.64 -4.80 8.33
C LEU A 184 12.53 -3.74 8.47
N SER A 185 12.83 -2.60 9.08
CA SER A 185 11.88 -1.49 9.24
C SER A 185 11.49 -0.91 7.88
N ARG A 186 12.45 -0.82 6.95
CA ARG A 186 12.23 -0.41 5.55
C ARG A 186 11.31 -1.38 4.81
N VAL A 187 11.55 -2.69 4.93
CA VAL A 187 10.70 -3.73 4.31
C VAL A 187 9.25 -3.59 4.77
N GLN A 188 8.99 -3.56 6.08
CA GLN A 188 7.60 -3.46 6.55
C GLN A 188 6.94 -2.11 6.19
N SER A 189 7.73 -1.03 6.10
CA SER A 189 7.21 0.29 5.69
C SER A 189 6.79 0.27 4.22
N HIS A 190 7.56 -0.40 3.34
CA HIS A 190 7.19 -0.57 1.94
C HIS A 190 6.00 -1.51 1.76
N LEU A 191 5.92 -2.60 2.52
CA LEU A 191 4.74 -3.49 2.49
C LEU A 191 3.47 -2.75 2.90
N TYR A 192 3.55 -1.89 3.93
CA TYR A 192 2.43 -1.05 4.32
C TYR A 192 2.07 -0.04 3.21
N TRP A 193 3.07 0.61 2.60
CA TRP A 193 2.84 1.52 1.49
C TRP A 193 2.16 0.83 0.30
N LEU A 194 2.64 -0.36 -0.10
CA LEU A 194 2.02 -1.15 -1.19
C LEU A 194 0.58 -1.53 -0.85
N SER A 195 0.31 -1.93 0.39
CA SER A 195 -1.06 -2.17 0.85
C SER A 195 -1.93 -0.93 0.69
N SER A 196 -1.45 0.22 1.14
CA SER A 196 -2.19 1.48 1.07
C SER A 196 -2.38 2.01 -0.34
N VAL A 197 -1.51 1.66 -1.29
CA VAL A 197 -1.73 1.92 -2.72
C VAL A 197 -2.82 0.99 -3.24
N ALA A 198 -2.69 -0.33 -3.02
CA ALA A 198 -3.66 -1.32 -3.47
C ALA A 198 -5.09 -1.01 -2.98
N GLU A 199 -5.25 -0.63 -1.72
CA GLU A 199 -6.53 -0.19 -1.13
C GLU A 199 -7.08 1.03 -1.87
N ARG A 200 -6.27 2.07 -2.12
CA ARG A 200 -6.69 3.29 -2.82
C ARG A 200 -7.11 3.05 -4.27
N ILE A 201 -6.52 2.06 -4.93
CA ILE A 201 -6.91 1.68 -6.29
C ILE A 201 -8.02 0.61 -6.31
N GLY A 202 -8.61 0.24 -5.17
CA GLY A 202 -9.77 -0.66 -5.06
C GLY A 202 -9.45 -2.14 -4.85
N PHE A 203 -8.18 -2.54 -4.79
CA PHE A 203 -7.74 -3.93 -4.70
C PHE A 203 -7.56 -4.38 -3.24
N GLU A 204 -8.67 -4.46 -2.50
CA GLU A 204 -8.69 -4.77 -1.06
C GLU A 204 -8.02 -6.12 -0.71
N SER A 205 -8.28 -7.17 -1.50
CA SER A 205 -7.68 -8.49 -1.27
C SER A 205 -6.15 -8.47 -1.41
N LEU A 206 -5.64 -7.69 -2.38
CA LEU A 206 -4.21 -7.49 -2.57
C LEU A 206 -3.61 -6.68 -1.41
N ALA A 207 -4.30 -5.64 -0.95
CA ALA A 207 -3.93 -4.86 0.23
C ALA A 207 -3.79 -5.76 1.47
N MET A 208 -4.80 -6.59 1.74
CA MET A 208 -4.75 -7.57 2.83
C MET A 208 -3.65 -8.60 2.66
N GLY A 209 -3.32 -8.99 1.41
CA GLY A 209 -2.16 -9.83 1.09
C GLY A 209 -0.84 -9.21 1.56
N PHE A 210 -0.62 -7.93 1.27
CA PHE A 210 0.56 -7.20 1.74
C PHE A 210 0.61 -7.05 3.27
N LEU A 211 -0.52 -6.78 3.92
CA LEU A 211 -0.58 -6.74 5.40
C LEU A 211 -0.32 -8.12 6.02
N SER A 212 -0.78 -9.21 5.39
CA SER A 212 -0.54 -10.58 5.85
C SER A 212 0.95 -10.92 5.85
N VAL A 213 1.71 -10.54 4.81
CA VAL A 213 3.17 -10.76 4.78
C VAL A 213 3.95 -9.78 5.65
N ARG A 214 3.36 -8.63 5.98
CA ARG A 214 3.92 -7.67 6.93
C ARG A 214 3.85 -8.17 8.38
N GLU A 215 2.80 -8.92 8.73
CA GLU A 215 2.54 -9.32 10.12
C GLU A 215 3.67 -10.13 10.79
N PRO A 216 4.31 -11.12 10.12
CA PRO A 216 5.43 -11.83 10.74
C PRO A 216 6.63 -10.91 11.01
N VAL A 217 6.85 -9.86 10.21
CA VAL A 217 7.90 -8.87 10.46
C VAL A 217 7.61 -8.08 11.74
N LEU A 218 6.35 -7.66 11.95
CA LEU A 218 5.94 -6.98 13.18
C LEU A 218 6.01 -7.90 14.41
N THR A 219 5.72 -9.19 14.22
CA THR A 219 5.86 -10.20 15.27
C THR A 219 7.32 -10.41 15.66
N MET A 220 8.26 -10.36 14.71
CA MET A 220 9.70 -10.38 15.03
C MET A 220 10.10 -9.16 15.86
N PHE A 221 9.64 -7.97 15.48
CA PHE A 221 9.89 -6.75 16.24
C PHE A 221 9.37 -6.81 17.67
N ASP A 222 8.17 -7.37 17.86
CA ASP A 222 7.60 -7.62 19.17
C ASP A 222 8.48 -8.55 20.02
N ARG A 223 8.95 -9.67 19.45
CA ARG A 223 9.83 -10.61 20.14
C ARG A 223 11.19 -10.01 20.52
N ILE A 224 11.72 -9.12 19.69
CA ILE A 224 13.03 -8.49 19.92
C ILE A 224 12.91 -7.36 20.95
N SER A 225 11.95 -6.47 20.76
CA SER A 225 11.86 -5.17 21.45
C SER A 225 10.72 -5.05 22.46
N GLY A 226 9.73 -5.94 22.42
CA GLY A 226 8.46 -5.81 23.13
C GLY A 226 7.49 -4.80 22.49
N ASN A 227 7.86 -4.25 21.32
CA ASN A 227 7.06 -3.29 20.57
C ASN A 227 7.02 -3.69 19.10
N ARG A 228 5.91 -3.38 18.43
CA ARG A 228 5.69 -3.76 17.03
C ARG A 228 6.16 -2.72 16.01
N ILE A 229 6.23 -1.46 16.41
CA ILE A 229 6.51 -0.32 15.54
C ILE A 229 7.65 0.53 16.12
N MET A 230 7.42 1.16 17.28
CA MET A 230 8.40 1.98 17.98
C MET A 230 9.28 1.07 18.84
N LEU A 231 10.36 0.55 18.24
CA LEU A 231 11.21 -0.47 18.86
C LEU A 231 11.95 0.05 20.09
N SER A 232 12.27 1.34 20.11
CA SER A 232 13.01 1.99 21.20
C SER A 232 14.33 1.29 21.54
N LEU A 233 14.95 0.62 20.57
CA LEU A 233 16.18 -0.15 20.74
C LEU A 233 17.46 0.68 20.48
N CYS A 234 17.39 1.71 19.64
CA CYS A 234 18.54 2.55 19.34
C CYS A 234 18.87 3.48 20.52
N LYS A 235 20.15 3.74 20.73
CA LYS A 235 20.66 4.76 21.66
C LYS A 235 21.94 5.37 21.12
N VAL A 236 22.29 6.58 21.53
CA VAL A 236 23.62 7.14 21.26
C VAL A 236 24.70 6.22 21.84
N GLY A 237 25.68 5.84 21.03
CA GLY A 237 26.74 4.88 21.33
C GLY A 237 26.40 3.42 21.07
N GLY A 238 25.28 3.10 20.41
CA GLY A 238 24.96 1.73 19.96
C GLY A 238 23.50 1.31 20.18
N MET A 239 23.29 0.18 20.86
CA MET A 239 21.98 -0.44 21.07
C MET A 239 21.67 -0.57 22.58
N LYS A 240 20.39 -0.47 22.96
CA LYS A 240 19.96 -0.68 24.35
C LYS A 240 19.94 -2.15 24.75
N LYS A 241 19.61 -3.02 23.80
CA LYS A 241 19.50 -4.46 23.98
C LYS A 241 20.22 -5.16 22.84
N ASP A 242 20.99 -6.19 23.17
CA ASP A 242 21.62 -7.07 22.19
C ASP A 242 20.60 -8.09 21.66
N ILE A 243 20.82 -8.59 20.45
CA ILE A 243 20.00 -9.61 19.80
C ILE A 243 20.76 -10.94 19.84
N SER A 244 20.15 -11.98 20.42
CA SER A 244 20.81 -13.29 20.55
C SER A 244 20.99 -13.96 19.18
N THR A 245 21.92 -14.91 19.08
CA THR A 245 22.13 -15.70 17.85
C THR A 245 20.84 -16.38 17.39
N GLN A 246 20.08 -16.96 18.34
CA GLN A 246 18.78 -17.57 18.04
C GLN A 246 17.80 -16.57 17.41
N GLN A 247 17.75 -15.33 17.93
CA GLN A 247 16.88 -14.31 17.35
C GLN A 247 17.34 -13.88 15.94
N LEU A 248 18.64 -13.89 15.65
CA LEU A 248 19.16 -13.63 14.31
C LEU A 248 18.81 -14.77 13.34
N GLU A 249 18.87 -16.02 13.79
CA GLU A 249 18.42 -17.19 13.00
C GLU A 249 16.91 -17.12 12.73
N ASP A 250 16.11 -16.75 13.73
CA ASP A 250 14.66 -16.56 13.58
C ASP A 250 14.35 -15.46 12.56
N ILE A 251 15.11 -14.36 12.57
CA ILE A 251 15.00 -13.28 11.58
C ILE A 251 15.28 -13.82 10.18
N HIS A 252 16.39 -14.53 10.00
CA HIS A 252 16.78 -15.07 8.71
C HIS A 252 15.71 -16.03 8.15
N ASN A 253 15.29 -17.00 8.97
CA ASN A 253 14.27 -17.97 8.57
C ASN A 253 12.93 -17.31 8.23
N THR A 254 12.54 -16.28 8.97
CA THR A 254 11.28 -15.55 8.68
C THR A 254 11.35 -14.82 7.36
N ILE A 255 12.47 -14.14 7.05
CA ILE A 255 12.63 -13.43 5.77
C ILE A 255 12.62 -14.42 4.60
N GLU A 256 13.34 -15.54 4.71
CA GLU A 256 13.38 -16.54 3.64
C GLU A 256 11.98 -17.13 3.36
N ASN A 257 11.20 -17.42 4.40
CA ASN A 257 9.83 -17.91 4.26
C ASN A 257 8.86 -16.88 3.65
N LEU A 258 9.16 -15.58 3.76
CA LEU A 258 8.33 -14.51 3.21
C LEU A 258 8.72 -14.13 1.78
N ARG A 259 9.94 -14.46 1.35
CA ARG A 259 10.51 -14.02 0.07
C ARG A 259 9.60 -14.34 -1.11
N GLU A 260 9.18 -15.60 -1.25
CA GLU A 260 8.33 -16.05 -2.35
C GLU A 260 6.96 -15.34 -2.31
N ARG A 261 6.33 -15.25 -1.14
CA ARG A 261 5.02 -14.60 -0.99
C ARG A 261 5.08 -13.12 -1.36
N ILE A 262 6.12 -12.40 -0.93
CA ILE A 262 6.32 -10.99 -1.27
C ILE A 262 6.54 -10.84 -2.78
N GLN A 263 7.34 -11.72 -3.39
CA GLN A 263 7.58 -11.70 -4.84
C GLN A 263 6.29 -11.94 -5.62
N THR A 264 5.49 -12.94 -5.25
CA THR A 264 4.20 -13.22 -5.90
C THR A 264 3.24 -12.04 -5.83
N LEU A 265 3.08 -11.42 -4.65
CA LEU A 265 2.20 -10.25 -4.49
C LEU A 265 2.71 -9.03 -5.27
N THR A 266 4.01 -8.80 -5.28
CA THR A 266 4.63 -7.68 -6.02
C THR A 266 4.50 -7.89 -7.53
N LEU A 267 4.65 -9.13 -8.01
CA LEU A 267 4.48 -9.49 -9.40
C LEU A 267 3.05 -9.25 -9.86
N LEU A 268 2.06 -9.69 -9.07
CA LEU A 268 0.65 -9.45 -9.35
C LEU A 268 0.36 -7.95 -9.48
N MET A 269 0.86 -7.13 -8.54
CA MET A 269 0.68 -5.67 -8.61
C MET A 269 1.32 -5.03 -9.85
N LYS A 270 2.41 -5.63 -10.37
CA LYS A 270 3.16 -5.11 -11.51
C LYS A 270 2.60 -5.57 -12.86
N GLU A 271 2.02 -6.77 -12.93
CA GLU A 271 1.58 -7.39 -14.18
C GLU A 271 0.07 -7.30 -14.41
N ASP A 272 -0.72 -7.00 -13.38
CA ASP A 272 -2.16 -6.84 -13.51
C ASP A 272 -2.49 -5.61 -14.38
N ALA A 273 -3.19 -5.85 -15.49
CA ALA A 273 -3.49 -4.82 -16.49
C ALA A 273 -4.38 -3.69 -15.92
N SER A 274 -5.31 -4.02 -15.02
CA SER A 274 -6.20 -3.03 -14.40
C SER A 274 -5.43 -2.13 -13.45
N ILE A 275 -4.47 -2.68 -12.68
CA ILE A 275 -3.56 -1.89 -11.85
C ILE A 275 -2.67 -1.00 -12.71
N CYS A 276 -2.06 -1.54 -13.78
CA CYS A 276 -1.18 -0.77 -14.66
C CYS A 276 -1.91 0.44 -15.26
N ARG A 277 -3.13 0.26 -15.78
CA ARG A 277 -3.92 1.37 -16.34
C ARG A 277 -4.23 2.48 -15.33
N ARG A 278 -4.33 2.17 -14.03
CA ARG A 278 -4.59 3.14 -12.96
C ARG A 278 -3.34 3.88 -12.47
N LEU A 279 -2.14 3.42 -12.82
CA LEU A 279 -0.89 3.98 -12.30
C LEU A 279 0.02 4.52 -13.40
N GLU A 280 -0.04 3.97 -14.61
CA GLU A 280 0.77 4.40 -15.74
C GLU A 280 0.25 5.73 -16.33
N GLY A 281 1.19 6.64 -16.61
CA GLY A 281 0.87 7.96 -17.17
C GLY A 281 0.30 8.98 -16.18
N ILE A 282 0.15 8.62 -14.90
CA ILE A 282 -0.35 9.51 -13.84
C ILE A 282 0.80 10.06 -12.99
N GLY A 283 0.71 11.33 -12.57
CA GLY A 283 1.68 11.94 -11.66
C GLY A 283 3.09 12.06 -12.25
N VAL A 284 3.18 12.27 -13.57
CA VAL A 284 4.44 12.37 -14.31
C VAL A 284 5.26 13.54 -13.79
N LEU A 285 6.42 13.23 -13.22
CA LEU A 285 7.41 14.20 -12.75
C LEU A 285 8.60 14.19 -13.71
N ASP A 286 8.89 15.34 -14.32
CA ASP A 286 10.10 15.51 -15.11
C ASP A 286 11.35 15.44 -14.20
N GLU A 287 12.48 15.02 -14.79
CA GLU A 287 13.72 14.77 -14.06
C GLU A 287 14.20 16.01 -13.27
N LYS A 288 14.08 17.21 -13.85
CA LYS A 288 14.56 18.46 -13.23
C LYS A 288 13.72 18.85 -12.03
N THR A 289 12.40 18.72 -12.16
CA THR A 289 11.46 18.93 -11.05
C THR A 289 11.70 17.90 -9.95
N ALA A 290 11.88 16.63 -10.31
CA ALA A 290 12.18 15.56 -9.36
C ALA A 290 13.51 15.78 -8.63
N GLU A 291 14.56 16.22 -9.32
CA GLU A 291 15.86 16.55 -8.72
C GLU A 291 15.75 17.70 -7.71
N THR A 292 14.90 18.69 -8.00
CA THR A 292 14.76 19.89 -7.17
C THR A 292 13.89 19.64 -5.93
N PHE A 293 12.78 18.89 -6.08
CA PHE A 293 11.73 18.82 -5.07
C PHE A 293 11.53 17.45 -4.43
N CYS A 294 12.17 16.39 -4.95
CA CYS A 294 11.94 15.03 -4.49
C CYS A 294 13.22 14.34 -4.02
N GLY A 295 13.03 13.25 -3.26
CA GLY A 295 14.10 12.34 -2.86
C GLY A 295 13.58 10.90 -2.77
N GLY A 296 14.48 9.95 -2.51
CA GLY A 296 14.11 8.56 -2.27
C GLY A 296 13.42 7.90 -3.49
N PRO A 297 12.37 7.08 -3.29
CA PRO A 297 11.72 6.34 -4.38
C PRO A 297 11.11 7.22 -5.48
N ALA A 298 10.54 8.38 -5.13
CA ALA A 298 9.91 9.27 -6.11
C ALA A 298 10.95 9.85 -7.09
N ALA A 299 12.08 10.34 -6.57
CA ALA A 299 13.17 10.84 -7.42
C ALA A 299 13.75 9.74 -8.33
N ARG A 300 13.96 8.53 -7.79
CA ARG A 300 14.44 7.39 -8.58
C ARG A 300 13.45 6.92 -9.64
N GLY A 301 12.14 7.02 -9.37
CA GLY A 301 11.09 6.74 -10.34
C GLY A 301 11.15 7.69 -11.55
N SER A 302 11.61 8.93 -11.33
CA SER A 302 11.86 9.94 -12.37
C SER A 302 13.31 9.96 -12.87
N ALA A 303 14.01 8.82 -12.83
CA ALA A 303 15.38 8.63 -13.30
C ALA A 303 16.50 9.44 -12.59
N VAL A 304 16.21 10.09 -11.46
CA VAL A 304 17.23 10.76 -10.65
C VAL A 304 17.99 9.72 -9.81
N MET A 305 19.28 9.54 -10.11
CA MET A 305 20.14 8.55 -9.45
C MET A 305 20.58 8.99 -8.05
N THR A 306 19.65 8.92 -7.08
CA THR A 306 19.89 9.31 -5.69
C THR A 306 19.54 8.19 -4.69
N ASP A 307 20.52 7.80 -3.86
CA ASP A 307 20.31 6.94 -2.71
C ASP A 307 21.34 7.23 -1.61
N ALA A 308 20.89 7.70 -0.45
CA ALA A 308 21.78 8.07 0.66
C ALA A 308 22.63 6.90 1.19
N ARG A 309 22.29 5.64 0.86
CA ARG A 309 23.06 4.45 1.26
C ARG A 309 24.25 4.17 0.35
N THR A 310 24.21 4.63 -0.89
CA THR A 310 25.31 4.44 -1.87
C THR A 310 26.27 5.62 -1.85
N VAL A 311 25.78 6.79 -1.44
CA VAL A 311 26.62 7.98 -1.27
C VAL A 311 27.35 7.88 0.07
N SER A 312 28.65 8.17 0.09
CA SER A 312 29.62 7.98 1.19
C SER A 312 29.33 8.71 2.53
N TYR A 313 28.09 9.17 2.79
CA TYR A 313 27.73 9.93 3.98
C TYR A 313 27.50 9.08 5.24
N THR A 314 27.33 7.77 5.10
CA THR A 314 27.14 6.84 6.22
C THR A 314 28.35 5.91 6.35
N HIS A 315 28.97 5.89 7.54
CA HIS A 315 29.99 4.89 7.93
C HIS A 315 29.43 3.46 7.94
N LEU A 316 28.10 3.31 7.83
CA LEU A 316 27.39 2.08 7.53
C LEU A 316 27.46 1.77 6.03
N THR A 317 28.66 1.71 5.45
CA THR A 317 28.83 1.22 4.08
C THR A 317 28.52 -0.28 4.07
N LEU A 318 27.44 -0.66 3.39
CA LEU A 318 27.22 -2.06 3.03
C LEU A 318 28.44 -2.51 2.20
N PRO A 319 29.06 -3.66 2.50
CA PRO A 319 30.11 -4.17 1.64
C PRO A 319 29.53 -4.33 0.25
N THR A 320 30.10 -3.61 -0.72
CA THR A 320 29.78 -3.78 -2.14
C THR A 320 30.26 -5.15 -2.56
N SER A 321 29.32 -6.09 -2.72
CA SER A 321 29.54 -7.36 -3.42
C SER A 321 29.51 -7.16 -4.93
#